data_AF-A0A8T0SZ75-F1
#
_entry.id   AF-A0A8T0SZ75-F1
#
_cell.length_a   1.000
_cell.length_b   1.000
_cell.length_c   1.000
_cell.angle_alpha   90.00
_cell.angle_beta   90.00
_cell.angle_gamma   90.00
#
_symmetry.space_group_name_H-M   'P 1'
#
loop_
_entity.id
_entity.type
_entity.pdbx_description
1 polymer ?
#
loop_
_entity_poly.entity_id
_entity_poly.type
_entity_poly.pdbx_seq_one_letter_code
_entity_poly.pdbx_strand_id
1 'polypeptide(L)'
;MDTAFLRSPLARNLVYDEFAVLHSPSYRFHPLRYSRCNPTNSTPCQTLSASPSRGLTQRVAALPNVDDFFWEKDPTPILDTIDAPIHLKNLSSKELKQLADEVHSEISFIMSRKCQPCGPGRSVVELTIAIHYVFNAPMDKILWDAGQHAYAHKILTGRRSLFHTIQQKNGLSGFTSRFESEYDPFGAGHGCNSLSAGLGMAVARDVNGRKNRIVTVISNWTTMAGQVYEAMGHAGFLDSNMVVILNDSCHSLLPKADGQPKMSVNAFSSAVSKIQSSKGFRRFREAAKGLTKWFGKGMHEFAAKVDEYARGMIGPHGATLFEELGLYYIGPIDGHNIDDLICVLKEVATLDSTGPVLVHVITGTEIDTGGNIRSEITPNDEGPPNSSHDLLNFLETGLSRTYNDCFVEALTAEAENDKRIVVVHGGMGMDRSLRLFQSRFPDRFFDLGIAEQHAVTFSAGLACGGLKPFCIIPSTFLQRAYDQIVEDVDMQKIPVRFAITNAGLVGSEGPTNSGPFDITFMSCLPNMIVMSPSNEDELIDMVATAAMVEDRPICFRYPRGAIVGTSGTLTYGNPLQIGKGEILVEGKEIAFLGYA
;
A
#
# COMPACT_ATOMS: atom_id res chain seq x y z
N MET A 1 -52.22 11.18 1.70
CA MET A 1 -52.08 10.57 3.03
C MET A 1 -52.71 9.19 2.91
N ASP A 2 -51.89 8.15 2.84
CA ASP A 2 -52.21 6.76 3.19
C ASP A 2 -50.91 5.96 3.03
N THR A 3 -50.24 5.73 4.15
CA THR A 3 -49.01 4.93 4.27
C THR A 3 -49.37 3.61 4.95
N ALA A 4 -49.33 2.50 4.20
CA ALA A 4 -49.45 1.16 4.73
C ALA A 4 -48.05 0.60 5.05
N PHE A 5 -47.69 0.60 6.33
CA PHE A 5 -46.57 -0.16 6.87
C PHE A 5 -47.01 -1.62 7.08
N LEU A 6 -46.36 -2.56 6.38
CA LEU A 6 -46.45 -4.00 6.69
C LEU A 6 -45.21 -4.43 7.49
N ARG A 7 -45.49 -4.96 8.68
CA ARG A 7 -44.55 -5.40 9.73
C ARG A 7 -43.85 -6.70 9.34
N SER A 8 -42.54 -6.80 9.59
CA SER A 8 -41.80 -8.06 9.67
C SER A 8 -41.93 -8.68 11.08
N PRO A 9 -41.91 -10.02 11.26
CA PRO A 9 -42.02 -10.63 12.57
C PRO A 9 -40.68 -10.66 13.32
N LEU A 10 -40.78 -10.43 14.63
CA LEU A 10 -39.73 -10.45 15.66
C LEU A 10 -38.98 -11.80 15.72
N ALA A 11 -37.66 -11.76 15.53
CA ALA A 11 -36.76 -12.84 15.93
C ALA A 11 -36.60 -12.82 17.46
N ARG A 12 -36.99 -13.91 18.12
CA ARG A 12 -36.81 -14.13 19.57
C ARG A 12 -35.35 -14.48 19.87
N ASN A 13 -34.79 -13.76 20.84
CA ASN A 13 -33.56 -14.12 21.54
C ASN A 13 -33.69 -15.48 22.24
N LEU A 14 -32.73 -16.38 22.01
CA LEU A 14 -32.39 -17.49 22.90
C LEU A 14 -30.86 -17.53 23.03
N VAL A 15 -30.39 -17.04 24.16
CA VAL A 15 -29.06 -17.30 24.72
C VAL A 15 -29.23 -18.47 25.67
N TYR A 16 -28.50 -19.57 25.47
CA TYR A 16 -27.92 -20.38 26.54
C TYR A 16 -26.83 -21.30 25.98
N ASP A 17 -25.76 -21.38 26.77
CA ASP A 17 -24.55 -22.20 26.65
C ASP A 17 -24.81 -23.68 26.35
N GLU A 18 -24.00 -24.26 25.47
CA GLU A 18 -23.36 -25.56 25.71
C GLU A 18 -22.16 -25.76 24.77
N PHE A 19 -20.97 -25.92 25.37
CA PHE A 19 -19.75 -26.35 24.71
C PHE A 19 -19.95 -27.77 24.14
N ALA A 20 -20.05 -27.90 22.81
CA ALA A 20 -19.95 -29.17 22.11
C ALA A 20 -18.78 -29.14 21.12
N VAL A 21 -17.70 -29.82 21.50
CA VAL A 21 -16.54 -30.14 20.66
C VAL A 21 -17.02 -30.99 19.48
N LEU A 22 -17.06 -30.42 18.27
CA LEU A 22 -17.33 -31.17 17.04
C LEU A 22 -16.04 -31.85 16.55
N HIS A 23 -15.99 -33.16 16.72
CA HIS A 23 -14.99 -34.04 16.12
C HIS A 23 -15.11 -34.03 14.59
N SER A 24 -13.97 -33.83 13.91
CA SER A 24 -13.84 -33.97 12.46
C SER A 24 -13.80 -35.45 12.04
N PRO A 25 -14.52 -35.87 10.98
CA PRO A 25 -14.42 -37.24 10.48
C PRO A 25 -13.11 -37.43 9.71
N SER A 26 -12.26 -38.31 10.23
CA SER A 26 -11.01 -38.74 9.61
C SER A 26 -11.27 -39.64 8.39
N TYR A 27 -10.96 -39.16 7.18
CA TYR A 27 -10.84 -40.02 5.99
C TYR A 27 -9.43 -40.62 5.94
N ARG A 28 -9.33 -41.95 6.03
CA ARG A 28 -8.09 -42.71 5.83
C ARG A 28 -7.89 -42.99 4.33
N PHE A 29 -6.79 -42.50 3.76
CA PHE A 29 -6.29 -42.98 2.47
C PHE A 29 -5.41 -44.23 2.68
N HIS A 30 -5.72 -45.31 1.96
CA HIS A 30 -4.90 -46.53 1.91
C HIS A 30 -3.64 -46.30 1.06
N PRO A 31 -2.42 -46.66 1.52
CA PRO A 31 -1.22 -46.57 0.72
C PRO A 31 -1.03 -47.82 -0.16
N LEU A 32 -0.90 -47.63 -1.47
CA LEU A 32 -0.48 -48.67 -2.42
C LEU A 32 1.03 -48.95 -2.25
N ARG A 33 1.37 -50.23 -2.04
CA ARG A 33 2.74 -50.75 -1.93
C ARG A 33 3.43 -50.78 -3.29
N TYR A 34 4.58 -50.13 -3.42
CA TYR A 34 5.56 -50.43 -4.48
C TYR A 34 6.69 -51.31 -3.92
N SER A 35 6.91 -52.46 -4.57
CA SER A 35 7.91 -53.46 -4.20
C SER A 35 9.28 -53.07 -4.75
N ARG A 36 10.31 -53.17 -3.90
CA ARG A 36 11.73 -53.03 -4.25
C ARG A 36 12.24 -54.28 -4.97
N CYS A 37 13.02 -54.10 -6.04
CA CYS A 37 13.99 -55.09 -6.53
C CYS A 37 15.35 -54.42 -6.72
N ASN A 38 16.39 -55.06 -6.16
CA ASN A 38 17.80 -54.67 -6.24
C ASN A 38 18.46 -55.13 -7.55
N PRO A 39 19.57 -54.51 -7.98
CA PRO A 39 20.27 -54.80 -9.23
C PRO A 39 21.40 -55.83 -9.03
N THR A 40 21.72 -56.64 -10.05
CA THR A 40 23.08 -57.20 -10.31
C THR A 40 23.14 -58.05 -11.59
N ASN A 41 24.22 -57.82 -12.37
CA ASN A 41 24.85 -58.69 -13.40
C ASN A 41 24.11 -58.95 -14.73
N SER A 42 24.70 -59.01 -15.93
CA SER A 42 26.02 -58.67 -16.51
C SER A 42 26.00 -59.08 -18.00
N THR A 43 26.27 -58.14 -18.94
CA THR A 43 26.93 -58.28 -20.28
C THR A 43 26.40 -59.27 -21.38
N PRO A 44 26.79 -59.16 -22.68
CA PRO A 44 26.85 -57.99 -23.57
C PRO A 44 26.39 -58.26 -25.06
N CYS A 45 26.30 -57.18 -25.86
CA CYS A 45 26.52 -57.09 -27.32
C CYS A 45 25.46 -57.61 -28.32
N GLN A 46 24.89 -56.70 -29.14
CA GLN A 46 25.22 -56.56 -30.57
C GLN A 46 24.52 -55.36 -31.23
N THR A 47 25.32 -54.58 -31.95
CA THR A 47 25.03 -53.40 -32.76
C THR A 47 24.49 -53.74 -34.16
N LEU A 48 23.62 -52.88 -34.72
CA LEU A 48 23.49 -52.47 -36.15
C LEU A 48 22.34 -51.43 -36.25
N SER A 49 22.64 -50.13 -36.18
CA SER A 49 22.85 -49.16 -37.28
C SER A 49 21.60 -48.75 -38.07
N ALA A 50 21.10 -47.53 -37.86
CA ALA A 50 20.85 -46.52 -38.90
C ALA A 50 20.39 -45.19 -38.26
N SER A 51 20.95 -44.11 -38.77
CA SER A 51 20.96 -42.72 -38.28
C SER A 51 19.63 -41.95 -38.32
N PRO A 52 19.48 -40.93 -37.45
CA PRO A 52 18.85 -39.67 -37.84
C PRO A 52 19.81 -38.47 -37.76
N SER A 53 19.44 -37.51 -38.61
CA SER A 53 20.02 -36.20 -38.89
C SER A 53 20.30 -35.32 -37.67
N ARG A 54 21.34 -34.49 -37.82
CA ARG A 54 21.82 -33.44 -36.93
C ARG A 54 20.68 -32.56 -36.36
N GLY A 55 20.38 -32.75 -35.08
CA GLY A 55 19.74 -31.76 -34.23
C GLY A 55 20.79 -31.11 -33.33
N LEU A 56 20.77 -29.78 -33.22
CA LEU A 56 21.59 -29.02 -32.26
C LEU A 56 21.34 -29.55 -30.83
N THR A 57 22.30 -30.26 -30.25
CA THR A 57 22.33 -30.53 -28.81
C THR A 57 22.71 -29.25 -28.09
N GLN A 58 21.73 -28.50 -27.61
CA GLN A 58 21.94 -27.47 -26.61
C GLN A 58 22.34 -28.17 -25.31
N ARG A 59 23.53 -27.88 -24.79
CA ARG A 59 23.94 -28.32 -23.45
C ARG A 59 22.90 -27.79 -22.47
N VAL A 60 22.12 -28.68 -21.85
CA VAL A 60 21.40 -28.36 -20.61
C VAL A 60 22.49 -28.16 -19.55
N ALA A 61 22.95 -26.92 -19.41
CA ALA A 61 23.69 -26.51 -18.23
C ALA A 61 22.67 -26.45 -17.09
N ALA A 62 22.84 -27.28 -16.08
CA ALA A 62 22.18 -27.05 -14.81
C ALA A 62 22.59 -25.63 -14.35
N LEU A 63 21.60 -24.78 -14.08
CA LEU A 63 21.83 -23.52 -13.38
C LEU A 63 22.61 -23.85 -12.10
N PRO A 64 23.66 -23.06 -11.76
CA PRO A 64 24.37 -23.27 -10.52
C PRO A 64 23.36 -23.23 -9.37
N ASN A 65 23.48 -24.19 -8.46
CA ASN A 65 22.69 -24.22 -7.24
C ASN A 65 22.95 -22.89 -6.50
N VAL A 66 21.96 -21.99 -6.50
CA VAL A 66 22.09 -20.65 -5.88
C VAL A 66 22.03 -20.74 -4.35
N ASP A 67 21.91 -21.95 -3.80
CA ASP A 67 21.88 -22.22 -2.35
C ASP A 67 23.25 -22.04 -1.65
N ASP A 68 24.35 -21.87 -2.39
CA ASP A 68 25.71 -21.75 -1.82
C ASP A 68 26.33 -20.33 -1.92
N PHE A 69 25.52 -19.28 -2.08
CA PHE A 69 26.00 -17.92 -1.73
C PHE A 69 25.96 -17.77 -0.21
N PHE A 70 27.11 -17.96 0.44
CA PHE A 70 27.32 -17.60 1.84
C PHE A 70 27.16 -16.08 1.98
N TRP A 71 25.94 -15.61 2.24
CA TRP A 71 25.75 -14.26 2.73
C TRP A 71 26.22 -14.23 4.18
N GLU A 72 27.47 -13.81 4.41
CA GLU A 72 27.93 -13.49 5.76
C GLU A 72 27.01 -12.40 6.32
N LYS A 73 26.28 -12.76 7.38
CA LYS A 73 25.42 -11.82 8.09
C LYS A 73 26.32 -10.84 8.83
N ASP A 74 26.14 -9.55 8.59
CA ASP A 74 26.85 -8.52 9.36
C ASP A 74 26.60 -8.72 10.86
N PRO A 75 27.62 -8.57 11.71
CA PRO A 75 27.45 -8.70 13.14
C PRO A 75 26.56 -7.57 13.67
N THR A 76 25.58 -7.92 14.51
CA THR A 76 24.60 -6.98 15.08
C THR A 76 24.65 -6.98 16.62
N PRO A 77 25.79 -6.60 17.23
CA PRO A 77 26.03 -6.79 18.65
C PRO A 77 25.05 -6.04 19.56
N ILE A 78 24.52 -4.88 19.16
CA ILE A 78 23.54 -4.15 19.97
C ILE A 78 22.15 -4.76 19.78
N LEU A 79 21.74 -5.02 18.54
CA LEU A 79 20.45 -5.61 18.23
C LEU A 79 20.30 -7.02 18.82
N ASP A 80 21.40 -7.76 19.01
CA ASP A 80 21.44 -9.06 19.70
C ASP A 80 21.07 -8.97 21.19
N THR A 81 21.13 -7.77 21.79
CA THR A 81 20.73 -7.55 23.19
C THR A 81 19.28 -7.09 23.36
N ILE A 82 18.55 -6.87 22.26
CA ILE A 82 17.21 -6.26 22.28
C ILE A 82 16.14 -7.29 21.94
N ASP A 83 15.45 -7.77 22.98
CA ASP A 83 14.26 -8.62 22.85
C ASP A 83 12.95 -7.85 23.09
N ALA A 84 13.02 -6.68 23.74
CA ALA A 84 11.85 -5.87 24.08
C ALA A 84 12.17 -4.37 24.06
N PRO A 85 11.18 -3.49 23.82
CA PRO A 85 11.38 -2.04 23.78
C PRO A 85 12.01 -1.44 25.05
N ILE A 86 11.80 -2.08 26.21
CA ILE A 86 12.37 -1.64 27.48
C ILE A 86 13.91 -1.66 27.47
N HIS A 87 14.56 -2.52 26.68
CA HIS A 87 16.01 -2.57 26.57
C HIS A 87 16.60 -1.32 25.89
N LEU A 88 15.81 -0.67 25.02
CA LEU A 88 16.26 0.54 24.33
C LEU A 88 16.58 1.67 25.29
N LYS A 89 15.88 1.76 26.43
CA LYS A 89 15.98 2.87 27.38
C LYS A 89 17.35 3.03 28.02
N ASN A 90 18.12 1.95 28.08
CA ASN A 90 19.44 1.93 28.70
C ASN A 90 20.56 2.31 27.72
N LEU A 91 20.23 2.47 26.43
CA LEU A 91 21.20 2.79 25.40
C LEU A 91 21.51 4.29 25.38
N SER A 92 22.78 4.61 25.16
CA SER A 92 23.26 5.96 24.88
C SER A 92 22.89 6.39 23.45
N SER A 93 22.91 7.70 23.18
CA SER A 93 22.70 8.25 21.82
C SER A 93 23.60 7.61 20.76
N LYS A 94 24.86 7.26 21.11
CA LYS A 94 25.78 6.58 20.18
C LYS A 94 25.34 5.14 19.89
N GLU A 95 24.93 4.41 20.92
CA GLU A 95 24.43 3.04 20.78
C GLU A 95 23.10 3.00 20.01
N LEU A 96 22.24 4.01 20.16
CA LEU A 96 20.99 4.13 19.40
C LEU A 96 21.24 4.35 17.89
N LYS A 97 22.27 5.14 17.54
CA LYS A 97 22.66 5.33 16.13
C LYS A 97 23.22 4.05 15.54
N GLN A 98 24.10 3.35 16.28
CA GLN A 98 24.60 2.06 15.85
C GLN A 98 23.48 1.01 15.75
N LEU A 99 22.50 1.02 16.66
CA LEU A 99 21.32 0.17 16.57
C LEU A 99 20.53 0.43 15.27
N ALA A 100 20.37 1.70 14.86
CA ALA A 100 19.71 2.03 13.61
C ALA A 100 20.43 1.37 12.42
N ASP A 101 21.76 1.48 12.34
CA ASP A 101 22.58 0.85 11.31
C ASP A 101 22.41 -0.68 11.30
N GLU A 102 22.40 -1.33 12.47
CA GLU A 102 22.21 -2.78 12.60
C GLU A 102 20.82 -3.23 12.16
N VAL A 103 19.77 -2.46 12.48
CA VAL A 103 18.39 -2.74 12.03
C VAL A 103 18.25 -2.53 10.52
N HIS A 104 18.88 -1.49 9.95
CA HIS A 104 18.93 -1.26 8.50
C HIS A 104 19.54 -2.46 7.77
N SER A 105 20.68 -2.96 8.25
CA SER A 105 21.35 -4.14 7.69
C SER A 105 20.50 -5.40 7.80
N GLU A 106 19.85 -5.64 8.94
CA GLU A 106 18.97 -6.80 9.13
C GLU A 106 17.77 -6.79 8.16
N ILE A 107 17.09 -5.64 8.04
CA ILE A 107 15.96 -5.48 7.11
C ILE A 107 16.44 -5.72 5.67
N SER A 108 17.55 -5.09 5.27
CA SER A 108 18.11 -5.20 3.93
C SER A 108 18.52 -6.66 3.61
N PHE A 109 19.13 -7.35 4.56
CA PHE A 109 19.52 -8.76 4.42
C PHE A 109 18.30 -9.67 4.23
N ILE A 110 17.24 -9.49 5.01
CA ILE A 110 16.06 -10.37 4.95
C ILE A 110 15.22 -10.08 3.70
N MET A 111 15.07 -8.81 3.32
CA MET A 111 14.28 -8.42 2.16
C MET A 111 14.97 -8.74 0.83
N SER A 112 16.30 -8.60 0.74
CA SER A 112 17.06 -9.00 -0.45
C SER A 112 16.92 -10.49 -0.76
N ARG A 113 16.96 -11.36 0.26
CA ARG A 113 16.69 -12.80 0.11
C ARG A 113 15.27 -13.12 -0.36
N LYS A 114 14.31 -12.21 -0.14
CA LYS A 114 12.92 -12.37 -0.57
C LYS A 114 12.62 -11.69 -1.90
N CYS A 115 13.58 -10.97 -2.47
CA CYS A 115 13.37 -10.10 -3.63
C CYS A 115 12.21 -9.12 -3.42
N GLN A 116 12.04 -8.61 -2.19
CA GLN A 116 10.99 -7.64 -1.84
C GLN A 116 11.56 -6.24 -1.68
N PRO A 117 10.81 -5.16 -2.01
CA PRO A 117 11.25 -3.79 -1.79
C PRO A 117 11.56 -3.50 -0.31
N CYS A 118 12.72 -2.90 -0.03
CA CYS A 118 13.17 -2.57 1.32
C CYS A 118 12.83 -1.13 1.75
N GLY A 119 12.74 -0.22 0.78
CA GLY A 119 12.73 1.23 0.99
C GLY A 119 11.79 1.74 2.08
N PRO A 120 10.48 1.43 2.06
CA PRO A 120 9.53 1.97 3.04
C PRO A 120 9.76 1.48 4.48
N GLY A 121 10.24 0.25 4.67
CA GLY A 121 10.54 -0.26 6.01
C GLY A 121 11.86 0.25 6.58
N ARG A 122 12.77 0.68 5.69
CA ARG A 122 14.09 1.22 6.02
C ARG A 122 14.03 2.70 6.40
N SER A 123 13.21 3.49 5.69
CA SER A 123 13.13 4.94 5.91
C SER A 123 12.63 5.37 7.29
N VAL A 124 12.00 4.48 8.06
CA VAL A 124 11.40 4.78 9.38
C VAL A 124 12.13 4.13 10.55
N VAL A 125 13.34 3.57 10.35
CA VAL A 125 14.08 2.87 11.40
C VAL A 125 14.39 3.80 12.58
N GLU A 126 14.97 4.96 12.33
CA GLU A 126 15.31 5.95 13.35
C GLU A 126 14.07 6.45 14.10
N LEU A 127 13.02 6.76 13.35
CA LEU A 127 11.72 7.15 13.90
C LEU A 127 11.16 6.06 14.83
N THR A 128 11.22 4.81 14.40
CA THR A 128 10.71 3.68 15.18
C THR A 128 11.50 3.46 16.47
N ILE A 129 12.82 3.56 16.40
CA ILE A 129 13.70 3.49 17.58
C ILE A 129 13.36 4.62 18.55
N ALA A 130 13.22 5.86 18.06
CA ALA A 130 12.90 7.00 18.89
C ALA A 130 11.53 6.86 19.57
N ILE A 131 10.50 6.39 18.84
CA ILE A 131 9.17 6.12 19.39
C ILE A 131 9.25 5.10 20.53
N HIS A 132 9.90 3.95 20.31
CA HIS A 132 10.00 2.91 21.34
C HIS A 132 10.94 3.25 22.49
N TYR A 133 11.90 4.16 22.27
CA TYR A 133 12.76 4.67 23.32
C TYR A 133 11.99 5.60 24.28
N VAL A 134 11.10 6.43 23.75
CA VAL A 134 10.33 7.41 24.52
C VAL A 134 9.06 6.82 25.13
N PHE A 135 8.26 6.08 24.35
CA PHE A 135 6.97 5.53 24.77
C PHE A 135 7.10 4.11 25.33
N ASN A 136 6.24 3.75 26.27
CA ASN A 136 6.24 2.48 26.99
C ASN A 136 5.31 1.45 26.35
N ALA A 137 5.64 0.92 25.18
CA ALA A 137 4.87 -0.18 24.61
C ALA A 137 5.07 -1.47 25.47
N PRO A 138 4.03 -2.29 25.72
CA PRO A 138 2.67 -2.24 25.16
C PRO A 138 1.66 -1.44 26.00
N MET A 139 2.08 -0.78 27.09
CA MET A 139 1.19 0.05 27.92
C MET A 139 0.68 1.25 27.13
N ASP A 140 1.61 2.01 26.54
CA ASP A 140 1.33 3.00 25.52
C ASP A 140 0.98 2.30 24.21
N LYS A 141 -0.03 2.82 23.51
CA LYS A 141 -0.56 2.21 22.29
C LYS A 141 0.05 2.91 21.08
N ILE A 142 0.82 2.16 20.30
CA ILE A 142 1.43 2.63 19.05
C ILE A 142 0.69 1.96 17.90
N LEU A 143 0.08 2.76 17.04
CA LEU A 143 -0.67 2.31 15.88
C LEU A 143 0.07 2.75 14.61
N TRP A 144 0.10 1.88 13.60
CA TRP A 144 0.76 2.12 12.32
C TRP A 144 -0.27 2.06 11.19
N ASP A 145 -0.29 3.06 10.30
CA ASP A 145 -1.17 3.04 9.13
C ASP A 145 -0.66 2.07 8.04
N ALA A 146 0.65 1.99 7.83
CA ALA A 146 1.26 1.22 6.76
C ALA A 146 2.08 0.04 7.32
N GLY A 147 1.85 -1.16 6.78
CA GLY A 147 2.49 -2.39 7.27
C GLY A 147 4.01 -2.39 7.11
N GLN A 148 4.52 -1.94 5.95
CA GLN A 148 5.96 -1.91 5.68
C GLN A 148 6.71 -0.98 6.65
N HIS A 149 6.09 0.11 7.10
CA HIS A 149 6.68 1.02 8.09
C HIS A 149 6.81 0.37 9.49
N ALA A 150 6.12 -0.75 9.74
CA ALA A 150 6.16 -1.45 11.02
C ALA A 150 7.24 -2.56 11.09
N TYR A 151 8.15 -2.66 10.11
CA TYR A 151 9.17 -3.71 10.09
C TYR A 151 10.17 -3.59 11.25
N ALA A 152 10.77 -2.41 11.42
CA ALA A 152 11.60 -2.11 12.58
C ALA A 152 10.81 -2.32 13.89
N HIS A 153 9.52 -1.96 13.89
CA HIS A 153 8.65 -2.15 15.06
C HIS A 153 8.54 -3.64 15.42
N LYS A 154 8.32 -4.53 14.43
CA LYS A 154 8.27 -5.99 14.65
C LYS A 154 9.59 -6.51 15.19
N ILE A 155 10.72 -6.10 14.60
CA ILE A 155 12.07 -6.51 15.04
C ILE A 155 12.30 -6.14 16.51
N LEU A 156 12.01 -4.89 16.88
CA LEU A 156 12.27 -4.33 18.23
C LEU A 156 11.25 -4.79 19.31
N THR A 157 10.24 -5.58 18.94
CA THR A 157 9.17 -6.04 19.83
C THR A 157 9.14 -7.57 19.93
N GLY A 158 10.32 -8.19 19.99
CA GLY A 158 10.49 -9.62 20.27
C GLY A 158 10.23 -10.55 19.07
N ARG A 159 9.99 -10.02 17.86
CA ARG A 159 9.70 -10.83 16.66
C ARG A 159 10.87 -10.95 15.70
N ARG A 160 12.07 -10.51 16.08
CA ARG A 160 13.29 -10.58 15.26
C ARG A 160 13.58 -11.98 14.74
N SER A 161 13.53 -13.01 15.60
CA SER A 161 13.81 -14.40 15.23
C SER A 161 12.87 -14.94 14.15
N LEU A 162 11.62 -14.50 14.13
CA LEU A 162 10.60 -14.88 13.16
C LEU A 162 10.54 -13.95 11.95
N PHE A 163 11.29 -12.86 11.92
CA PHE A 163 11.19 -11.84 10.86
C PHE A 163 11.50 -12.39 9.46
N HIS A 164 12.37 -13.39 9.37
CA HIS A 164 12.63 -14.11 8.12
C HIS A 164 11.39 -14.82 7.55
N THR A 165 10.32 -15.03 8.33
CA THR A 165 9.05 -15.63 7.89
C THR A 165 8.00 -14.61 7.43
N ILE A 166 8.31 -13.31 7.43
CA ILE A 166 7.33 -12.26 7.07
C ILE A 166 6.68 -12.51 5.69
N GLN A 167 5.36 -12.33 5.58
CA GLN A 167 4.55 -12.58 4.38
C GLN A 167 4.60 -14.02 3.85
N GLN A 168 5.08 -14.99 4.63
CA GLN A 168 4.99 -16.41 4.31
C GLN A 168 3.76 -17.04 4.93
N LYS A 169 3.30 -18.14 4.34
CA LYS A 169 2.21 -18.94 4.91
C LYS A 169 2.59 -19.38 6.32
N ASN A 170 1.72 -19.10 7.29
CA ASN A 170 1.94 -19.36 8.73
C ASN A 170 3.15 -18.60 9.34
N GLY A 171 3.67 -17.57 8.66
CA GLY A 171 4.71 -16.67 9.19
C GLY A 171 4.14 -15.36 9.70
N LEU A 172 5.02 -14.38 9.95
CA LEU A 172 4.59 -13.03 10.36
C LEU A 172 3.80 -12.33 9.26
N SER A 173 2.78 -11.56 9.65
CA SER A 173 2.07 -10.67 8.74
C SER A 173 3.01 -9.55 8.25
N GLY A 174 2.82 -9.10 7.01
CA GLY A 174 3.44 -7.86 6.50
C GLY A 174 2.90 -6.59 7.17
N PHE A 175 1.81 -6.70 7.93
CA PHE A 175 1.14 -5.62 8.65
C PHE A 175 1.14 -5.88 10.15
N THR A 176 0.89 -4.85 10.97
CA THR A 176 0.60 -5.07 12.38
C THR A 176 -0.68 -5.89 12.54
N SER A 177 -0.69 -6.84 13.47
CA SER A 177 -1.83 -7.72 13.71
C SER A 177 -2.01 -7.98 15.19
N ARG A 178 -3.23 -7.74 15.68
CA ARG A 178 -3.62 -7.99 17.07
C ARG A 178 -3.47 -9.45 17.49
N PHE A 179 -3.54 -10.38 16.53
CA PHE A 179 -3.37 -11.81 16.77
C PHE A 179 -1.90 -12.23 16.79
N GLU A 180 -0.99 -11.37 16.31
CA GLU A 180 0.44 -11.65 16.22
C GLU A 180 1.20 -11.16 17.46
N SER A 181 0.81 -10.01 18.03
CA SER A 181 1.57 -9.40 19.13
C SER A 181 0.72 -8.45 19.99
N GLU A 182 1.02 -8.38 21.29
CA GLU A 182 0.45 -7.38 22.20
C GLU A 182 0.91 -5.95 21.89
N TYR A 183 2.04 -5.81 21.19
CA TYR A 183 2.58 -4.54 20.72
C TYR A 183 1.81 -3.98 19.51
N ASP A 184 0.88 -4.75 18.94
CA ASP A 184 0.04 -4.41 17.80
C ASP A 184 -1.41 -4.19 18.27
N PRO A 185 -1.74 -3.05 18.93
CA PRO A 185 -3.05 -2.86 19.56
C PRO A 185 -4.19 -2.78 18.54
N PHE A 186 -3.88 -2.42 17.29
CA PHE A 186 -4.80 -2.37 16.17
C PHE A 186 -4.12 -2.91 14.90
N GLY A 187 -4.89 -3.60 14.07
CA GLY A 187 -4.38 -4.15 12.82
C GLY A 187 -4.27 -3.09 11.72
N ALA A 188 -3.07 -2.94 11.16
CA ALA A 188 -2.89 -2.15 9.94
C ALA A 188 -3.54 -2.91 8.77
N GLY A 189 -4.35 -2.21 7.98
CA GLY A 189 -5.10 -2.77 6.85
C GLY A 189 -4.86 -1.97 5.58
N HIS A 190 -5.92 -1.47 4.96
CA HIS A 190 -5.88 -0.59 3.76
C HIS A 190 -5.26 0.82 4.00
N GLY A 191 -4.63 1.04 5.15
CA GLY A 191 -4.21 2.36 5.64
C GLY A 191 -5.37 3.24 6.11
N CYS A 192 -5.04 4.45 6.58
CA CYS A 192 -5.98 5.52 6.97
C CYS A 192 -6.84 5.24 8.22
N ASN A 193 -6.65 4.08 8.87
CA ASN A 193 -7.47 3.63 9.98
C ASN A 193 -6.83 3.88 11.35
N SER A 194 -5.51 4.10 11.42
CA SER A 194 -4.79 4.20 12.69
C SER A 194 -5.20 5.43 13.49
N LEU A 195 -5.47 6.56 12.83
CA LEU A 195 -5.88 7.79 13.49
C LEU A 195 -7.29 7.65 14.10
N SER A 196 -8.25 7.14 13.33
CA SER A 196 -9.61 6.86 13.82
C SER A 196 -9.59 5.87 14.98
N ALA A 197 -8.85 4.76 14.84
CA ALA A 197 -8.73 3.75 15.88
C ALA A 197 -8.01 4.30 17.13
N GLY A 198 -6.97 5.09 16.94
CA GLY A 198 -6.23 5.75 18.00
C GLY A 198 -7.10 6.73 18.79
N LEU A 199 -7.88 7.55 18.11
CA LEU A 199 -8.85 8.44 18.75
C LEU A 199 -9.85 7.64 19.60
N GLY A 200 -10.40 6.55 19.06
CA GLY A 200 -11.28 5.65 19.81
C GLY A 200 -10.59 5.06 21.06
N MET A 201 -9.32 4.69 20.96
CA MET A 201 -8.54 4.21 22.10
C MET A 201 -8.22 5.30 23.12
N ALA A 202 -8.02 6.56 22.69
CA ALA A 202 -7.80 7.70 23.57
C ALA A 202 -9.07 8.01 24.39
N VAL A 203 -10.23 8.05 23.73
CA VAL A 203 -11.52 8.20 24.41
C VAL A 203 -11.76 7.04 25.40
N ALA A 204 -11.49 5.80 24.98
CA ALA A 204 -11.63 4.64 25.86
C ALA A 204 -10.67 4.68 27.06
N ARG A 205 -9.44 5.20 26.88
CA ARG A 205 -8.48 5.42 27.98
C ARG A 205 -9.07 6.39 29.01
N ASP A 206 -9.59 7.52 28.54
CA ASP A 206 -10.07 8.61 29.40
C ASP A 206 -11.30 8.18 30.20
N VAL A 207 -12.25 7.49 29.55
CA VAL A 207 -13.43 6.90 30.21
C VAL A 207 -13.03 5.89 31.29
N ASN A 208 -11.94 5.14 31.07
CA ASN A 208 -11.43 4.15 32.02
C ASN A 208 -10.48 4.74 33.09
N GLY A 209 -10.28 6.07 33.12
CA GLY A 209 -9.37 6.73 34.06
C GLY A 209 -7.90 6.33 33.91
N ARG A 210 -7.51 5.84 32.73
CA ARG A 210 -6.13 5.43 32.43
C ARG A 210 -5.31 6.64 31.96
N LYS A 211 -3.98 6.51 31.98
CA LYS A 211 -3.04 7.58 31.60
C LYS A 211 -2.00 7.17 30.55
N ASN A 212 -2.21 6.04 29.87
CA ASN A 212 -1.31 5.60 28.81
C ASN A 212 -1.35 6.55 27.61
N ARG A 213 -0.24 6.67 26.88
CA ARG A 213 -0.18 7.44 25.64
C ARG A 213 -0.78 6.66 24.48
N ILE A 214 -1.36 7.39 23.53
CA ILE A 214 -1.83 6.87 22.25
C ILE A 214 -1.04 7.60 21.16
N VAL A 215 -0.31 6.84 20.36
CA VAL A 215 0.55 7.34 19.29
C VAL A 215 0.12 6.69 17.98
N THR A 216 -0.20 7.49 16.97
CA THR A 216 -0.62 7.01 15.65
C THR A 216 0.37 7.49 14.60
N VAL A 217 1.01 6.57 13.88
CA VAL A 217 1.96 6.88 12.81
C VAL A 217 1.23 6.78 11.47
N ILE A 218 1.03 7.93 10.83
CA ILE A 218 0.39 8.08 9.52
C ILE A 218 1.42 8.43 8.44
N SER A 219 1.09 8.21 7.18
CA SER A 219 1.95 8.57 6.04
C SER A 219 1.36 9.74 5.27
N ASN A 220 2.20 10.53 4.60
CA ASN A 220 1.76 11.54 3.62
C ASN A 220 0.88 10.97 2.49
N TRP A 221 0.90 9.65 2.23
CA TRP A 221 -0.03 9.01 1.31
C TRP A 221 -1.42 8.83 1.93
N THR A 222 -1.50 8.50 3.22
CA THR A 222 -2.79 8.28 3.89
C THR A 222 -3.52 9.59 4.17
N THR A 223 -2.82 10.72 4.17
CA THR A 223 -3.47 12.04 4.23
C THR A 223 -4.33 12.35 3.00
N MET A 224 -4.28 11.57 1.92
CA MET A 224 -5.19 11.76 0.79
C MET A 224 -6.62 11.25 1.09
N ALA A 225 -6.79 10.40 2.09
CA ALA A 225 -8.06 9.78 2.41
C ALA A 225 -8.94 10.66 3.29
N GLY A 226 -10.24 10.72 2.96
CA GLY A 226 -11.23 11.49 3.73
C GLY A 226 -11.30 11.11 5.21
N GLN A 227 -11.23 9.81 5.52
CA GLN A 227 -11.28 9.29 6.89
C GLN A 227 -10.20 9.89 7.81
N VAL A 228 -9.02 10.23 7.27
CA VAL A 228 -7.96 10.86 8.06
C VAL A 228 -8.37 12.26 8.51
N TYR A 229 -9.00 13.04 7.63
CA TYR A 229 -9.49 14.39 7.97
C TYR A 229 -10.69 14.36 8.91
N GLU A 230 -11.60 13.41 8.73
CA GLU A 230 -12.71 13.18 9.65
C GLU A 230 -12.17 12.89 11.06
N ALA A 231 -11.16 12.02 11.16
CA ALA A 231 -10.54 11.67 12.44
C ALA A 231 -9.73 12.82 13.05
N MET A 232 -8.98 13.59 12.24
CA MET A 232 -8.27 14.78 12.72
C MET A 232 -9.24 15.82 13.27
N GLY A 233 -10.27 16.18 12.51
CA GLY A 233 -11.27 17.16 12.94
C GLY A 233 -12.01 16.70 14.20
N HIS A 234 -12.34 15.42 14.30
CA HIS A 234 -12.95 14.86 15.49
C HIS A 234 -11.99 14.87 16.70
N ALA A 235 -10.70 14.55 16.50
CA ALA A 235 -9.71 14.60 17.56
C ALA A 235 -9.53 16.03 18.11
N GLY A 236 -9.47 17.02 17.22
CA GLY A 236 -9.39 18.43 17.60
C GLY A 236 -10.65 18.93 18.30
N PHE A 237 -11.84 18.52 17.83
CA PHE A 237 -13.11 18.85 18.48
C PHE A 237 -13.19 18.30 19.92
N LEU A 238 -12.69 17.08 20.14
CA LEU A 238 -12.68 16.45 21.46
C LEU A 238 -11.56 16.91 22.38
N ASP A 239 -10.60 17.70 21.87
CA ASP A 239 -9.36 18.06 22.59
C ASP A 239 -8.65 16.81 23.15
N SER A 240 -8.67 15.72 22.36
CA SER A 240 -8.22 14.40 22.83
C SER A 240 -6.70 14.36 22.97
N ASN A 241 -6.20 13.99 24.16
CA ASN A 241 -4.75 13.82 24.42
C ASN A 241 -4.21 12.59 23.66
N MET A 242 -3.69 12.81 22.46
CA MET A 242 -3.06 11.81 21.61
C MET A 242 -1.97 12.43 20.73
N VAL A 243 -1.05 11.59 20.25
CA VAL A 243 0.06 12.01 19.40
C VAL A 243 -0.12 11.41 18.01
N VAL A 244 -0.10 12.28 16.99
CA VAL A 244 -0.14 11.91 15.58
C VAL A 244 1.24 12.18 15.00
N ILE A 245 1.91 11.17 14.48
CA ILE A 245 3.19 11.30 13.80
C ILE A 245 2.94 11.19 12.31
N LEU A 246 3.10 12.29 11.58
CA LEU A 246 3.02 12.32 10.12
C LEU A 246 4.40 12.07 9.52
N ASN A 247 4.56 10.89 8.90
CA ASN A 247 5.75 10.54 8.14
C ASN A 247 5.62 11.00 6.66
N ASP A 248 6.33 12.07 6.27
CA ASP A 248 6.44 12.53 4.87
C ASP A 248 7.70 11.96 4.21
N SER A 249 7.51 10.90 3.42
CA SER A 249 8.59 10.24 2.68
C SER A 249 8.90 10.88 1.34
N CYS A 250 8.03 11.75 0.79
CA CYS A 250 8.14 12.19 -0.61
C CYS A 250 8.58 13.65 -0.77
N HIS A 251 8.94 14.32 0.33
CA HIS A 251 9.09 15.78 0.36
C HIS A 251 7.90 16.48 -0.29
N SER A 252 6.72 15.84 -0.25
CA SER A 252 5.55 16.23 -1.05
C SER A 252 4.93 17.52 -0.53
N LEU A 253 5.26 17.87 0.72
CA LEU A 253 4.83 19.07 1.42
C LEU A 253 5.86 20.21 1.33
N LEU A 254 7.04 19.99 0.72
CA LEU A 254 8.03 21.05 0.47
C LEU A 254 7.85 21.67 -0.93
N PRO A 255 8.09 22.99 -1.09
CA PRO A 255 8.07 23.61 -2.41
C PRO A 255 9.15 23.00 -3.31
N LYS A 256 8.75 22.35 -4.40
CA LYS A 256 9.66 21.87 -5.45
C LYS A 256 10.22 23.05 -6.25
N ALA A 257 11.50 22.97 -6.60
CA ALA A 257 12.10 23.85 -7.61
C ALA A 257 11.52 23.56 -9.00
N ASP A 258 11.46 24.59 -9.84
CA ASP A 258 10.77 24.62 -11.13
C ASP A 258 11.13 23.45 -12.08
N GLY A 259 10.11 22.82 -12.68
CA GLY A 259 10.27 22.02 -13.92
C GLY A 259 9.80 20.55 -13.94
N GLN A 260 9.25 19.99 -12.86
CA GLN A 260 8.68 18.62 -12.87
C GLN A 260 7.17 18.63 -13.14
N PRO A 261 6.59 17.62 -13.83
CA PRO A 261 5.15 17.57 -14.10
C PRO A 261 4.36 17.58 -12.78
N LYS A 262 3.26 18.35 -12.73
CA LYS A 262 2.30 18.31 -11.62
C LYS A 262 1.60 16.95 -11.62
N MET A 263 2.19 15.98 -10.93
CA MET A 263 1.59 14.67 -10.71
C MET A 263 1.32 14.51 -9.21
N SER A 264 0.09 14.08 -8.89
CA SER A 264 -0.63 14.10 -7.60
C SER A 264 -1.33 15.43 -7.27
N VAL A 265 -2.64 15.33 -7.01
CA VAL A 265 -3.52 16.39 -6.49
C VAL A 265 -3.24 16.59 -4.99
N ASN A 266 -1.99 16.93 -4.64
CA ASN A 266 -1.67 17.36 -3.27
C ASN A 266 -1.63 18.90 -3.24
N ALA A 267 -2.75 19.51 -2.88
CA ALA A 267 -2.88 20.95 -2.64
C ALA A 267 -1.98 21.47 -1.47
N PHE A 268 -1.38 20.56 -0.72
CA PHE A 268 -0.62 20.83 0.50
C PHE A 268 0.75 21.47 0.29
N SER A 269 1.38 21.31 -0.87
CA SER A 269 2.66 22.00 -1.14
C SER A 269 2.51 23.54 -1.08
N SER A 270 1.30 24.06 -1.36
CA SER A 270 1.02 25.50 -1.38
C SER A 270 0.77 26.11 0.01
N ALA A 271 0.18 25.34 0.94
CA ALA A 271 -0.09 25.79 2.31
C ALA A 271 1.20 25.84 3.14
N VAL A 272 2.06 24.83 2.99
CA VAL A 272 3.36 24.76 3.69
C VAL A 272 4.38 25.76 3.09
N SER A 273 4.35 25.99 1.78
CA SER A 273 5.21 27.00 1.13
C SER A 273 4.82 28.45 1.46
N LYS A 274 3.55 28.73 1.79
CA LYS A 274 3.12 30.05 2.32
C LYS A 274 3.74 30.37 3.68
N ILE A 275 3.97 29.36 4.53
CA ILE A 275 4.62 29.51 5.83
C ILE A 275 6.08 29.94 5.64
N GLN A 276 6.82 29.28 4.73
CA GLN A 276 8.21 29.63 4.39
C GLN A 276 8.36 31.00 3.71
N SER A 277 7.36 31.45 2.93
CA SER A 277 7.43 32.67 2.12
C SER A 277 6.83 33.92 2.76
N SER A 278 6.20 33.80 3.94
CA SER A 278 5.62 34.96 4.63
C SER A 278 6.70 36.00 4.98
N LYS A 279 6.42 37.29 4.72
CA LYS A 279 7.33 38.42 5.02
C LYS A 279 7.73 38.49 6.50
N GLY A 280 6.92 37.89 7.40
CA GLY A 280 7.22 37.73 8.82
C GLY A 280 8.35 36.73 9.10
N PHE A 281 8.37 35.58 8.42
CA PHE A 281 9.43 34.56 8.56
C PHE A 281 10.80 35.10 8.11
N ARG A 282 10.86 35.85 7.01
CA ARG A 282 12.09 36.54 6.53
C ARG A 282 12.58 37.60 7.51
N ARG A 283 11.70 38.46 8.04
CA ARG A 283 12.06 39.51 9.00
C ARG A 283 12.51 38.94 10.35
N PHE A 284 11.91 37.85 10.80
CA PHE A 284 12.32 37.18 12.03
C PHE A 284 13.66 36.45 11.84
N ARG A 285 13.92 35.83 10.68
CA ARG A 285 15.23 35.22 10.35
C ARG A 285 16.36 36.25 10.32
N GLU A 286 16.08 37.49 9.91
CA GLU A 286 17.03 38.60 9.98
C GLU A 286 17.21 39.16 11.40
N ALA A 287 16.15 39.22 12.20
CA ALA A 287 16.23 39.61 13.62
C ALA A 287 17.03 38.59 14.46
N ALA A 288 16.88 37.29 14.19
CA ALA A 288 17.63 36.21 14.84
C ALA A 288 19.14 36.27 14.53
N LYS A 289 19.52 36.65 13.31
CA LYS A 289 20.93 36.92 12.94
C LYS A 289 21.53 38.14 13.67
N GLY A 290 20.69 39.06 14.15
CA GLY A 290 21.11 40.23 14.93
C GLY A 290 21.39 39.92 16.40
N LEU A 291 20.63 38.98 16.99
CA LEU A 291 20.72 38.62 18.41
C LEU A 291 21.84 37.62 18.73
N THR A 292 22.35 36.89 17.73
CA THR A 292 23.51 36.00 17.85
C THR A 292 24.84 36.73 18.10
N LYS A 293 24.87 38.07 18.14
CA LYS A 293 26.10 38.84 18.43
C LYS A 293 26.32 39.18 19.92
N TRP A 294 25.36 38.90 20.80
CA TRP A 294 25.42 39.37 22.20
C TRP A 294 25.76 38.28 23.24
N PHE A 295 25.73 36.99 22.87
CA PHE A 295 26.10 35.88 23.77
C PHE A 295 27.40 35.20 23.32
N GLY A 296 28.24 34.80 24.27
CA GLY A 296 29.59 34.31 24.04
C GLY A 296 29.68 32.96 23.28
N LYS A 297 30.85 32.74 22.67
CA LYS A 297 31.20 31.70 21.67
C LYS A 297 31.09 30.21 22.09
N GLY A 298 30.40 29.87 23.18
CA GLY A 298 30.31 28.48 23.69
C GLY A 298 28.90 27.89 23.83
N MET A 299 27.83 28.68 23.63
CA MET A 299 26.44 28.25 23.87
C MET A 299 25.48 28.49 22.68
N HIS A 300 26.03 28.83 21.50
CA HIS A 300 25.21 29.26 20.36
C HIS A 300 24.34 28.16 19.75
N GLU A 301 24.76 26.90 19.77
CA GLU A 301 23.99 25.80 19.14
C GLU A 301 22.78 25.38 19.98
N PHE A 302 22.91 25.42 21.31
CA PHE A 302 21.83 25.01 22.23
C PHE A 302 20.74 26.09 22.34
N ALA A 303 21.13 27.37 22.40
CA ALA A 303 20.18 28.49 22.46
C ALA A 303 19.44 28.73 21.14
N ALA A 304 20.09 28.50 19.98
CA ALA A 304 19.44 28.61 18.68
C ALA A 304 18.40 27.50 18.44
N LYS A 305 18.66 26.28 18.94
CA LYS A 305 17.72 25.15 18.86
C LYS A 305 16.45 25.43 19.68
N VAL A 306 16.59 25.90 20.91
CA VAL A 306 15.45 26.21 21.81
C VAL A 306 14.56 27.33 21.25
N ASP A 307 15.15 28.33 20.59
CA ASP A 307 14.42 29.45 19.96
C ASP A 307 13.65 29.01 18.68
N GLU A 308 14.12 27.99 17.97
CA GLU A 308 13.43 27.41 16.79
C GLU A 308 12.25 26.52 17.20
N TYR A 309 12.36 25.76 18.30
CA TYR A 309 11.27 24.96 18.87
C TYR A 309 10.16 25.82 19.51
N ALA A 310 10.53 26.92 20.18
CA ALA A 310 9.56 27.88 20.72
C ALA A 310 8.79 28.64 19.62
N ARG A 311 9.26 28.69 18.37
CA ARG A 311 8.55 29.36 17.27
C ARG A 311 7.33 28.58 16.76
N GLY A 312 7.27 27.27 16.99
CA GLY A 312 6.02 26.50 16.82
C GLY A 312 4.98 26.86 17.89
N MET A 313 5.43 27.32 19.07
CA MET A 313 4.57 27.73 20.19
C MET A 313 4.00 29.17 20.02
N ILE A 314 4.50 29.95 19.07
CA ILE A 314 4.17 31.39 18.87
C ILE A 314 3.77 31.68 17.41
N GLY A 315 3.46 30.66 16.61
CA GLY A 315 2.80 30.84 15.33
C GLY A 315 1.40 31.45 15.53
N PRO A 316 0.91 32.35 14.65
CA PRO A 316 -0.48 32.76 14.73
C PRO A 316 -1.35 31.50 14.59
N HIS A 317 -2.26 31.27 15.54
CA HIS A 317 -3.19 30.15 15.48
C HIS A 317 -3.92 30.19 14.14
N GLY A 318 -3.91 29.07 13.39
CA GLY A 318 -4.47 29.00 12.03
C GLY A 318 -3.47 29.27 10.92
N ALA A 319 -2.17 29.04 11.14
CA ALA A 319 -1.14 29.13 10.10
C ALA A 319 -1.09 27.86 9.23
N THR A 320 -1.60 26.73 9.74
CA THR A 320 -1.60 25.43 9.05
C THR A 320 -3.01 24.80 9.02
N LEU A 321 -3.29 23.96 8.02
CA LEU A 321 -4.56 23.20 7.96
C LEU A 321 -4.75 22.35 9.23
N PHE A 322 -3.67 21.79 9.79
CA PHE A 322 -3.75 20.93 10.96
C PHE A 322 -4.17 21.70 12.22
N GLU A 323 -3.71 22.95 12.36
CA GLU A 323 -4.15 23.84 13.43
C GLU A 323 -5.62 24.25 13.26
N GLU A 324 -6.08 24.46 12.02
CA GLU A 324 -7.51 24.71 11.74
C GLU A 324 -8.39 23.50 12.10
N LEU A 325 -7.85 22.28 11.97
CA LEU A 325 -8.51 21.05 12.43
C LEU A 325 -8.41 20.83 13.95
N GLY A 326 -7.75 21.73 14.68
CA GLY A 326 -7.61 21.68 16.14
C GLY A 326 -6.42 20.86 16.65
N LEU A 327 -5.44 20.53 15.81
CA LEU A 327 -4.23 19.83 16.22
C LEU A 327 -3.08 20.81 16.46
N TYR A 328 -2.34 20.59 17.54
CA TYR A 328 -1.11 21.33 17.82
C TYR A 328 0.03 20.82 16.95
N TYR A 329 0.54 21.65 16.03
CA TYR A 329 1.51 21.24 15.03
C TYR A 329 2.96 21.47 15.46
N ILE A 330 3.82 20.44 15.30
CA ILE A 330 5.26 20.49 15.56
C ILE A 330 6.02 19.94 14.34
N GLY A 331 6.90 20.74 13.75
CA GLY A 331 7.82 20.31 12.68
C GLY A 331 7.92 21.28 11.50
N PRO A 332 8.52 20.88 10.37
CA PRO A 332 9.05 19.53 10.10
C PRO A 332 10.35 19.21 10.85
N ILE A 333 10.56 17.93 11.17
CA ILE A 333 11.77 17.40 11.83
C ILE A 333 12.43 16.37 10.90
N ASP A 334 13.77 16.30 10.93
CA ASP A 334 14.52 15.27 10.22
C ASP A 334 14.30 13.89 10.87
N GLY A 335 13.69 12.98 10.10
CA GLY A 335 13.34 11.62 10.50
C GLY A 335 14.51 10.66 10.63
N HIS A 336 15.71 11.05 10.19
CA HIS A 336 16.94 10.27 10.39
C HIS A 336 17.82 10.79 11.53
N ASN A 337 17.45 11.93 12.14
CA ASN A 337 18.17 12.43 13.30
C ASN A 337 17.53 11.93 14.60
N ILE A 338 18.01 10.78 15.09
CA ILE A 338 17.57 10.16 16.35
C ILE A 338 17.57 11.12 17.54
N ASP A 339 18.58 12.00 17.65
CA ASP A 339 18.69 12.91 18.79
C ASP A 339 17.58 13.95 18.79
N ASP A 340 17.28 14.51 17.61
CA ASP A 340 16.22 15.50 17.42
C ASP A 340 14.83 14.86 17.63
N LEU A 341 14.63 13.65 17.09
CA LEU A 341 13.41 12.87 17.29
C LEU A 341 13.15 12.57 18.77
N ILE A 342 14.16 12.07 19.50
CA ILE A 342 14.02 11.77 20.93
C ILE A 342 13.75 13.03 21.72
N CYS A 343 14.42 14.14 21.40
CA CYS A 343 14.20 15.43 22.06
C CYS A 343 12.73 15.86 21.93
N VAL A 344 12.21 15.91 20.70
CA VAL A 344 10.83 16.35 20.45
C VAL A 344 9.81 15.37 21.04
N LEU A 345 9.99 14.05 20.83
CA LEU A 345 9.04 13.07 21.32
C LEU A 345 8.99 13.04 22.85
N LYS A 346 10.12 13.30 23.56
CA LYS A 346 10.12 13.44 25.02
C LYS A 346 9.28 14.63 25.47
N GLU A 347 9.46 15.80 24.84
CA GLU A 347 8.65 16.98 25.15
C GLU A 347 7.16 16.68 24.92
N VAL A 348 6.82 16.11 23.76
CA VAL A 348 5.43 15.71 23.43
C VAL A 348 4.87 14.70 24.43
N ALA A 349 5.68 13.76 24.90
CA ALA A 349 5.28 12.79 25.91
C ALA A 349 5.06 13.41 27.31
N THR A 350 5.49 14.66 27.55
CA THR A 350 5.24 15.41 28.79
C THR A 350 4.11 16.43 28.69
N LEU A 351 3.63 16.71 27.47
CA LEU A 351 2.48 17.60 27.24
C LEU A 351 1.20 16.92 27.72
N ASP A 352 0.90 17.10 29.00
CA ASP A 352 -0.40 16.78 29.57
C ASP A 352 -1.34 17.97 29.37
N SER A 353 -2.49 17.72 28.73
CA SER A 353 -3.62 18.68 28.60
C SER A 353 -3.54 19.71 27.46
N THR A 354 -2.82 19.42 26.37
CA THR A 354 -2.68 20.34 25.20
C THR A 354 -3.44 19.87 23.95
N GLY A 355 -4.41 18.97 24.10
CA GLY A 355 -5.14 18.41 22.98
C GLY A 355 -4.32 17.44 22.12
N PRO A 356 -4.79 17.14 20.89
CA PRO A 356 -4.06 16.28 19.96
C PRO A 356 -2.84 17.00 19.37
N VAL A 357 -1.68 16.37 19.42
CA VAL A 357 -0.43 16.90 18.86
C VAL A 357 -0.09 16.20 17.56
N LEU A 358 0.22 16.97 16.51
CA LEU A 358 0.76 16.45 15.25
C LEU A 358 2.26 16.76 15.13
N VAL A 359 3.08 15.72 15.06
CA VAL A 359 4.53 15.80 14.80
C VAL A 359 4.79 15.45 13.35
N HIS A 360 5.29 16.40 12.57
CA HIS A 360 5.63 16.20 11.17
C HIS A 360 7.11 15.82 11.02
N VAL A 361 7.35 14.61 10.54
CA VAL A 361 8.67 14.01 10.35
C VAL A 361 8.93 13.80 8.86
N ILE A 362 10.13 14.17 8.40
CA ILE A 362 10.59 13.99 7.02
C ILE A 362 11.64 12.88 7.00
N THR A 363 11.31 11.74 6.38
CA THR A 363 12.27 10.64 6.20
C THR A 363 12.86 10.58 4.79
N GLY A 364 12.37 11.39 3.86
CA GLY A 364 12.75 11.28 2.45
C GLY A 364 12.48 9.87 1.88
N THR A 365 12.82 9.68 0.60
CA THR A 365 12.85 8.36 0.00
C THR A 365 14.32 8.04 -0.25
N GLU A 366 14.90 7.10 0.49
CA GLU A 366 16.12 6.45 -0.02
C GLU A 366 15.71 5.73 -1.30
N ILE A 367 16.04 6.33 -2.45
CA ILE A 367 16.03 5.63 -3.72
C ILE A 367 17.07 4.52 -3.54
N ASP A 368 16.61 3.27 -3.45
CA ASP A 368 17.47 2.08 -3.47
C ASP A 368 18.49 2.21 -4.60
N THR A 369 19.70 2.63 -4.25
CA THR A 369 20.84 2.73 -5.16
C THR A 369 21.74 1.51 -4.97
N GLY A 370 21.14 0.36 -4.64
CA GLY A 370 21.83 -0.86 -4.24
C GLY A 370 21.20 -2.11 -4.84
N GLY A 371 21.46 -2.34 -6.12
CA GLY A 371 21.00 -3.53 -6.85
C GLY A 371 21.14 -3.34 -8.34
N ASN A 372 22.38 -3.34 -8.83
CA ASN A 372 22.72 -3.32 -10.25
C ASN A 372 22.15 -4.58 -10.94
N ILE A 373 20.90 -4.52 -11.37
CA ILE A 373 20.49 -5.01 -12.69
C ILE A 373 20.26 -3.74 -13.52
N ARG A 374 21.32 -2.95 -13.69
CA ARG A 374 21.45 -2.08 -14.85
C ARG A 374 21.59 -3.02 -16.04
N SER A 375 20.49 -3.36 -16.70
CA SER A 375 20.56 -3.53 -18.14
C SER A 375 21.00 -2.18 -18.68
N GLU A 376 22.22 -2.10 -19.19
CA GLU A 376 22.69 -0.98 -20.00
C GLU A 376 21.70 -0.72 -21.13
N ILE A 377 20.79 0.22 -20.92
CA ILE A 377 20.21 1.00 -21.99
C ILE A 377 20.33 2.44 -21.52
N THR A 378 21.44 3.07 -21.90
CA THR A 378 21.51 4.52 -22.02
C THR A 378 20.28 5.00 -22.79
N PRO A 379 19.50 5.98 -22.28
CA PRO A 379 18.46 6.59 -23.09
C PRO A 379 19.17 7.38 -24.18
N ASN A 380 19.30 6.80 -25.36
CA ASN A 380 19.56 7.60 -26.54
C ASN A 380 18.31 8.43 -26.80
N ASP A 381 18.55 9.71 -27.13
CA ASP A 381 17.59 10.75 -27.51
C ASP A 381 16.70 10.33 -28.69
N GLU A 382 15.71 9.46 -28.45
CA GLU A 382 14.58 9.28 -29.35
C GLU A 382 13.29 9.42 -28.55
N GLY A 383 12.37 10.24 -29.07
CA GLY A 383 11.17 10.72 -28.39
C GLY A 383 10.19 9.63 -27.96
N PRO A 384 9.01 10.01 -27.43
CA PRO A 384 8.02 9.05 -26.93
C PRO A 384 7.67 8.02 -28.01
N PRO A 385 7.54 6.73 -27.65
CA PRO A 385 7.27 5.67 -28.62
C PRO A 385 5.93 5.94 -29.32
N ASN A 386 6.00 6.13 -30.63
CA ASN A 386 4.88 6.60 -31.45
C ASN A 386 4.03 5.45 -32.03
N SER A 387 4.26 4.20 -31.62
CA SER A 387 3.52 3.05 -32.15
C SER A 387 3.26 1.98 -31.08
N SER A 388 2.13 1.26 -31.23
CA SER A 388 1.78 0.08 -30.41
C SER A 388 2.83 -1.03 -30.47
N HIS A 389 3.70 -1.02 -31.49
CA HIS A 389 4.77 -1.99 -31.67
C HIS A 389 5.99 -1.77 -30.76
N ASP A 390 6.27 -0.53 -30.34
CA ASP A 390 7.39 -0.23 -29.43
C ASP A 390 7.12 -0.60 -27.98
N LEU A 391 5.84 -0.66 -27.59
CA LEU A 391 5.41 -1.13 -26.27
C LEU A 391 5.71 -2.62 -26.09
N LEU A 392 5.53 -3.42 -27.15
CA LEU A 392 5.76 -4.86 -27.17
C LEU A 392 7.25 -5.19 -27.01
N ASN A 393 8.14 -4.51 -27.74
CA ASN A 393 9.59 -4.76 -27.67
C ASN A 393 10.20 -4.36 -26.31
N PHE A 394 9.58 -3.45 -25.55
CA PHE A 394 10.06 -3.03 -24.22
C PHE A 394 9.58 -3.94 -23.06
N LEU A 395 8.67 -4.87 -23.35
CA LEU A 395 8.14 -5.88 -22.41
C LEU A 395 8.83 -7.24 -22.55
N GLU A 396 9.65 -7.45 -23.59
CA GLU A 396 10.35 -8.71 -23.91
C GLU A 396 11.58 -9.02 -23.02
N THR A 397 11.79 -8.26 -21.93
CA THR A 397 12.85 -8.55 -20.96
C THR A 397 12.42 -9.65 -19.99
N GLY A 398 12.27 -10.91 -20.45
CA GLY A 398 12.23 -12.13 -19.61
C GLY A 398 11.19 -12.23 -18.49
N LEU A 399 10.27 -11.27 -18.36
CA LEU A 399 9.19 -11.24 -17.36
C LEU A 399 7.90 -11.71 -18.03
N SER A 400 7.18 -12.64 -17.39
CA SER A 400 5.87 -13.06 -17.86
C SER A 400 4.90 -11.88 -17.85
N ARG A 401 4.25 -11.61 -18.98
CA ARG A 401 3.21 -10.57 -19.10
C ARG A 401 2.08 -10.82 -18.10
N THR A 402 1.47 -9.76 -17.60
CA THR A 402 0.41 -9.83 -16.58
C THR A 402 -0.95 -9.44 -17.16
N TYR A 403 -2.04 -9.81 -16.46
CA TYR A 403 -3.40 -9.36 -16.82
C TYR A 403 -3.49 -7.83 -16.89
N ASN A 404 -2.74 -7.13 -16.03
CA ASN A 404 -2.73 -5.68 -16.01
C ASN A 404 -2.01 -5.08 -17.24
N ASP A 405 -0.96 -5.73 -17.74
CA ASP A 405 -0.32 -5.31 -19.00
C ASP A 405 -1.31 -5.47 -20.17
N CYS A 406 -2.00 -6.60 -20.24
CA CYS A 406 -3.02 -6.87 -21.26
C CYS A 406 -4.17 -5.85 -21.22
N PHE A 407 -4.73 -5.60 -20.03
CA PHE A 407 -5.79 -4.62 -19.84
C PHE A 407 -5.36 -3.22 -20.32
N VAL A 408 -4.18 -2.75 -19.90
CA VAL A 408 -3.74 -1.40 -20.25
C VAL A 408 -3.46 -1.26 -21.74
N GLU A 409 -2.96 -2.30 -22.39
CA GLU A 409 -2.79 -2.31 -23.85
C GLU A 409 -4.13 -2.19 -24.58
N ALA A 410 -5.12 -3.01 -24.20
CA ALA A 410 -6.47 -2.94 -24.77
C ALA A 410 -7.11 -1.56 -24.53
N LEU A 411 -6.99 -1.04 -23.30
CA LEU A 411 -7.51 0.28 -22.95
C LEU A 411 -6.83 1.40 -23.74
N THR A 412 -5.52 1.28 -23.98
CA THR A 412 -4.76 2.22 -24.78
C THR A 412 -5.31 2.25 -26.21
N ALA A 413 -5.54 1.08 -26.82
CA ALA A 413 -6.11 0.96 -28.15
C ALA A 413 -7.52 1.56 -28.24
N GLU A 414 -8.39 1.30 -27.26
CA GLU A 414 -9.71 1.95 -27.19
C GLU A 414 -9.60 3.48 -27.04
N ALA A 415 -8.68 3.97 -26.20
CA ALA A 415 -8.49 5.40 -25.96
C ALA A 415 -7.87 6.15 -27.16
N GLU A 416 -7.16 5.45 -28.06
CA GLU A 416 -6.72 6.02 -29.35
C GLU A 416 -7.92 6.30 -30.26
N ASN A 417 -8.94 5.44 -30.23
CA ASN A 417 -10.12 5.54 -31.09
C ASN A 417 -11.19 6.47 -30.52
N ASP A 418 -11.45 6.45 -29.21
CA ASP A 418 -12.43 7.33 -28.56
C ASP A 418 -11.73 8.35 -27.65
N LYS A 419 -11.73 9.61 -28.09
CA LYS A 419 -11.13 10.74 -27.35
C LYS A 419 -11.81 11.00 -26.00
N ARG A 420 -13.04 10.52 -25.80
CA ARG A 420 -13.80 10.68 -24.55
C ARG A 420 -13.31 9.74 -23.46
N ILE A 421 -12.55 8.68 -23.78
CA ILE A 421 -12.02 7.75 -22.79
C ILE A 421 -10.97 8.46 -21.93
N VAL A 422 -11.20 8.42 -20.63
CA VAL A 422 -10.32 8.95 -19.60
C VAL A 422 -10.12 7.91 -18.52
N VAL A 423 -8.97 7.95 -17.85
CA VAL A 423 -8.62 7.02 -16.78
C VAL A 423 -8.62 7.75 -15.46
N VAL A 424 -9.29 7.16 -14.47
CA VAL A 424 -9.24 7.58 -13.07
C VAL A 424 -8.62 6.45 -12.28
N HIS A 425 -7.49 6.70 -11.65
CA HIS A 425 -6.79 5.74 -10.81
C HIS A 425 -7.00 6.09 -9.33
N GLY A 426 -7.52 5.13 -8.56
CA GLY A 426 -7.72 5.23 -7.12
C GLY A 426 -7.02 4.08 -6.40
N GLY A 427 -6.03 4.41 -5.57
CA GLY A 427 -5.25 3.45 -4.82
C GLY A 427 -3.81 3.89 -4.56
N MET A 428 -3.07 3.06 -3.84
CA MET A 428 -1.67 3.30 -3.53
C MET A 428 -0.75 2.66 -4.57
N GLY A 429 0.16 3.46 -5.12
CA GLY A 429 1.11 3.02 -6.13
C GLY A 429 0.47 2.90 -7.52
N MET A 430 1.31 2.84 -8.55
CA MET A 430 0.87 2.72 -9.94
C MET A 430 1.80 1.77 -10.67
N ASP A 431 1.20 0.73 -11.26
CA ASP A 431 1.88 -0.27 -12.08
C ASP A 431 2.55 0.37 -13.29
N ARG A 432 3.64 -0.25 -13.76
CA ARG A 432 4.43 0.23 -14.91
C ARG A 432 3.56 0.47 -16.15
N SER A 433 2.65 -0.46 -16.47
CA SER A 433 1.76 -0.36 -17.62
C SER A 433 0.89 0.90 -17.55
N LEU A 434 0.27 1.19 -16.39
CA LEU A 434 -0.52 2.41 -16.20
C LEU A 434 0.31 3.69 -16.34
N ARG A 435 1.58 3.69 -15.92
CA ARG A 435 2.49 4.83 -16.16
C ARG A 435 2.73 5.08 -17.65
N LEU A 436 2.76 4.01 -18.45
CA LEU A 436 2.91 4.12 -19.91
C LEU A 436 1.66 4.74 -20.53
N PHE A 437 0.45 4.33 -20.09
CA PHE A 437 -0.79 4.99 -20.50
C PHE A 437 -0.78 6.47 -20.13
N GLN A 438 -0.43 6.82 -18.89
CA GLN A 438 -0.38 8.21 -18.44
C GLN A 438 0.61 9.04 -19.26
N SER A 439 1.78 8.48 -19.57
CA SER A 439 2.81 9.16 -20.37
C SER A 439 2.32 9.43 -21.80
N ARG A 440 1.48 8.53 -22.33
CA ARG A 440 0.89 8.66 -23.67
C ARG A 440 -0.31 9.61 -23.71
N PHE A 441 -1.12 9.64 -22.66
CA PHE A 441 -2.34 10.46 -22.56
C PHE A 441 -2.40 11.27 -21.24
N PRO A 442 -1.47 12.21 -21.02
CA PRO A 442 -1.34 12.91 -19.74
C PRO A 442 -2.59 13.71 -19.37
N ASP A 443 -3.26 14.34 -20.34
CA ASP A 443 -4.48 15.13 -20.11
C ASP A 443 -5.74 14.27 -19.90
N ARG A 444 -5.62 12.94 -20.01
CA ARG A 444 -6.73 11.98 -19.88
C ARG A 444 -6.50 10.97 -18.76
N PHE A 445 -5.54 11.21 -17.88
CA PHE A 445 -5.22 10.35 -16.76
C PHE A 445 -5.26 11.14 -15.45
N PHE A 446 -6.12 10.72 -14.53
CA PHE A 446 -6.34 11.35 -13.24
C PHE A 446 -5.91 10.40 -12.12
N ASP A 447 -4.77 10.68 -11.49
CA ASP A 447 -4.31 9.95 -10.31
C ASP A 447 -4.80 10.66 -9.04
N LEU A 448 -5.74 10.04 -8.35
CA LEU A 448 -6.33 10.58 -7.13
C LEU A 448 -5.73 9.97 -5.87
N GLY A 449 -4.77 9.06 -6.00
CA GLY A 449 -4.12 8.37 -4.87
C GLY A 449 -5.11 7.65 -3.98
N ILE A 450 -4.90 7.70 -2.65
CA ILE A 450 -5.71 6.99 -1.65
C ILE A 450 -7.00 7.76 -1.36
N ALA A 451 -7.89 7.85 -2.34
CA ALA A 451 -9.16 8.55 -2.24
C ALA A 451 -10.25 7.83 -3.07
N GLU A 452 -10.49 6.55 -2.81
CA GLU A 452 -11.37 5.71 -3.64
C GLU A 452 -12.81 6.24 -3.70
N GLN A 453 -13.34 6.75 -2.58
CA GLN A 453 -14.66 7.40 -2.55
C GLN A 453 -14.71 8.55 -3.56
N HIS A 454 -13.72 9.44 -3.52
CA HIS A 454 -13.61 10.55 -4.45
C HIS A 454 -13.42 10.06 -5.90
N ALA A 455 -12.64 9.00 -6.14
CA ALA A 455 -12.42 8.44 -7.48
C ALA A 455 -13.70 7.95 -8.15
N VAL A 456 -14.60 7.33 -7.39
CA VAL A 456 -15.89 6.88 -7.90
C VAL A 456 -16.80 8.07 -8.22
N THR A 457 -17.03 8.99 -7.29
CA THR A 457 -17.88 10.16 -7.53
C THR A 457 -17.29 11.10 -8.60
N PHE A 458 -15.96 11.25 -8.66
CA PHE A 458 -15.28 12.01 -9.69
C PHE A 458 -15.50 11.39 -11.07
N SER A 459 -15.42 10.06 -11.16
CA SER A 459 -15.75 9.31 -12.38
C SER A 459 -17.22 9.52 -12.76
N ALA A 460 -18.16 9.48 -11.81
CA ALA A 460 -19.56 9.80 -12.07
C ALA A 460 -19.73 11.21 -12.68
N GLY A 461 -19.05 12.21 -12.10
CA GLY A 461 -19.03 13.57 -12.62
C GLY A 461 -18.43 13.70 -14.03
N LEU A 462 -17.32 13.00 -14.31
CA LEU A 462 -16.73 12.94 -15.66
C LEU A 462 -17.70 12.34 -16.68
N ALA A 463 -18.40 11.26 -16.31
CA ALA A 463 -19.42 10.64 -17.16
C ALA A 463 -20.60 11.59 -17.43
N CYS A 464 -21.09 12.29 -16.41
CA CYS A 464 -22.10 13.34 -16.58
C CYS A 464 -21.61 14.50 -17.48
N GLY A 465 -20.31 14.78 -17.49
CA GLY A 465 -19.66 15.73 -18.37
C GLY A 465 -19.48 15.25 -19.82
N GLY A 466 -19.93 14.04 -20.17
CA GLY A 466 -19.85 13.46 -21.51
C GLY A 466 -18.56 12.70 -21.80
N LEU A 467 -17.73 12.43 -20.80
CA LEU A 467 -16.54 11.57 -20.91
C LEU A 467 -16.88 10.10 -20.62
N LYS A 468 -15.94 9.20 -20.91
CA LYS A 468 -16.04 7.76 -20.65
C LYS A 468 -14.98 7.33 -19.64
N PRO A 469 -15.23 7.49 -18.34
CA PRO A 469 -14.25 7.20 -17.30
C PRO A 469 -14.10 5.69 -17.09
N PHE A 470 -12.86 5.22 -17.21
CA PHE A 470 -12.41 3.94 -16.67
C PHE A 470 -11.84 4.19 -15.27
N CYS A 471 -12.60 3.79 -14.26
CA CYS A 471 -12.24 3.88 -12.86
C CYS A 471 -11.49 2.61 -12.45
N ILE A 472 -10.17 2.73 -12.27
CA ILE A 472 -9.27 1.61 -11.99
C ILE A 472 -8.96 1.62 -10.50
N ILE A 473 -9.48 0.61 -9.79
CA ILE A 473 -9.34 0.48 -8.34
C ILE A 473 -9.17 -1.01 -8.00
N PRO A 474 -8.18 -1.40 -7.17
CA PRO A 474 -8.08 -2.77 -6.68
C PRO A 474 -9.34 -3.21 -5.91
N SER A 475 -9.76 -4.46 -6.10
CA SER A 475 -10.97 -5.03 -5.47
C SER A 475 -11.05 -4.76 -3.96
N THR A 476 -9.94 -4.94 -3.25
CA THR A 476 -9.90 -4.74 -1.80
C THR A 476 -10.16 -3.28 -1.39
N PHE A 477 -9.68 -2.31 -2.17
CA PHE A 477 -9.82 -0.89 -1.88
C PHE A 477 -11.16 -0.32 -2.36
N LEU A 478 -11.76 -0.93 -3.40
CA LEU A 478 -13.08 -0.55 -3.89
C LEU A 478 -14.16 -0.67 -2.80
N GLN A 479 -13.95 -1.52 -1.80
CA GLN A 479 -14.80 -1.63 -0.60
C GLN A 479 -15.01 -0.27 0.10
N ARG A 480 -14.02 0.65 0.08
CA ARG A 480 -14.15 1.98 0.69
C ARG A 480 -15.16 2.88 -0.04
N ALA A 481 -15.39 2.63 -1.32
CA ALA A 481 -16.23 3.46 -2.17
C ALA A 481 -17.61 2.85 -2.44
N TYR A 482 -18.02 1.83 -1.67
CA TYR A 482 -19.25 1.09 -1.95
C TYR A 482 -20.49 1.98 -1.99
N ASP A 483 -20.61 2.92 -1.05
CA ASP A 483 -21.71 3.89 -1.00
C ASP A 483 -21.75 4.77 -2.26
N GLN A 484 -20.60 5.27 -2.72
CA GLN A 484 -20.49 6.06 -3.95
C GLN A 484 -20.84 5.22 -5.19
N ILE A 485 -20.54 3.92 -5.21
CA ILE A 485 -20.95 3.05 -6.30
C ILE A 485 -22.48 2.90 -6.31
N VAL A 486 -23.11 2.75 -5.14
CA VAL A 486 -24.56 2.56 -5.02
C VAL A 486 -25.30 3.86 -5.40
N GLU A 487 -25.03 4.95 -4.68
CA GLU A 487 -25.81 6.19 -4.74
C GLU A 487 -25.36 7.10 -5.91
N ASP A 488 -24.05 7.30 -6.06
CA ASP A 488 -23.53 8.25 -7.05
C ASP A 488 -23.48 7.65 -8.46
N VAL A 489 -23.50 6.32 -8.62
CA VAL A 489 -23.31 5.66 -9.91
C VAL A 489 -24.50 4.77 -10.30
N ASP A 490 -24.77 3.70 -9.54
CA ASP A 490 -25.75 2.68 -9.94
C ASP A 490 -27.18 3.21 -9.94
N MET A 491 -27.61 3.90 -8.88
CA MET A 491 -28.96 4.44 -8.78
C MET A 491 -29.27 5.46 -9.88
N GLN A 492 -28.26 6.19 -10.32
CA GLN A 492 -28.36 7.18 -11.39
C GLN A 492 -28.10 6.60 -12.79
N LYS A 493 -27.76 5.31 -12.89
CA LYS A 493 -27.39 4.61 -14.12
C LYS A 493 -26.25 5.30 -14.89
N ILE A 494 -25.30 5.89 -14.16
CA ILE A 494 -24.21 6.63 -14.79
C ILE A 494 -23.20 5.61 -15.37
N PRO A 495 -22.76 5.76 -16.63
CA PRO A 495 -21.90 4.80 -17.30
C PRO A 495 -20.43 4.90 -16.87
N VAL A 496 -20.16 4.63 -15.59
CA VAL A 496 -18.78 4.44 -15.10
C VAL A 496 -18.34 3.01 -15.40
N ARG A 497 -17.10 2.87 -15.89
CA ARG A 497 -16.48 1.57 -16.21
C ARG A 497 -15.48 1.22 -15.13
N PHE A 498 -15.81 0.28 -14.25
CA PHE A 498 -14.91 -0.15 -13.18
C PHE A 498 -14.00 -1.27 -13.66
N ALA A 499 -12.70 -0.99 -13.75
CA ALA A 499 -11.67 -1.99 -13.95
C ALA A 499 -11.13 -2.43 -12.57
N ILE A 500 -11.59 -3.59 -12.11
CA ILE A 500 -11.33 -4.09 -10.76
C ILE A 500 -10.07 -4.95 -10.78
N THR A 501 -8.94 -4.39 -10.36
CA THR A 501 -7.65 -5.09 -10.34
C THR A 501 -7.49 -5.94 -9.08
N ASN A 502 -6.50 -6.84 -9.07
CA ASN A 502 -6.15 -7.66 -7.91
C ASN A 502 -7.36 -8.41 -7.31
N ALA A 503 -8.28 -8.86 -8.16
CA ALA A 503 -9.49 -9.51 -7.73
C ALA A 503 -9.22 -10.93 -7.19
N GLY A 504 -9.97 -11.34 -6.17
CA GLY A 504 -9.79 -12.62 -5.50
C GLY A 504 -8.60 -12.65 -4.54
N LEU A 505 -7.89 -13.77 -4.49
CA LEU A 505 -6.77 -13.98 -3.57
C LEU A 505 -5.48 -13.43 -4.17
N VAL A 506 -4.78 -12.59 -3.39
CA VAL A 506 -3.54 -11.91 -3.85
C VAL A 506 -2.25 -12.56 -3.33
N GLY A 507 -2.35 -13.66 -2.59
CA GLY A 507 -1.20 -14.43 -2.11
C GLY A 507 -0.47 -13.78 -0.94
N SER A 508 0.80 -13.42 -1.14
CA SER A 508 1.73 -12.99 -0.08
C SER A 508 1.35 -11.68 0.62
N GLU A 509 0.55 -10.82 -0.03
CA GLU A 509 0.07 -9.57 0.59
C GLU A 509 -0.95 -9.80 1.71
N GLY A 510 -1.40 -11.05 1.88
CA GLY A 510 -2.24 -11.47 2.99
C GLY A 510 -3.74 -11.14 2.85
N PRO A 511 -4.51 -11.43 3.90
CA PRO A 511 -5.98 -11.29 3.87
C PRO A 511 -6.44 -9.84 3.75
N THR A 512 -5.67 -8.88 4.25
CA THR A 512 -6.00 -7.44 4.20
C THR A 512 -5.90 -6.83 2.81
N ASN A 513 -5.25 -7.50 1.86
CA ASN A 513 -5.16 -7.03 0.47
C ASN A 513 -5.93 -7.93 -0.51
N SER A 514 -6.53 -9.00 0.00
CA SER A 514 -7.33 -9.90 -0.83
C SER A 514 -8.68 -9.26 -1.10
N GLY A 515 -9.12 -9.31 -2.36
CA GLY A 515 -10.41 -8.80 -2.81
C GLY A 515 -11.40 -9.93 -3.14
N PRO A 516 -11.89 -10.70 -2.17
CA PRO A 516 -12.82 -11.81 -2.45
C PRO A 516 -14.29 -11.36 -2.51
N PHE A 517 -14.60 -10.08 -2.25
CA PHE A 517 -15.96 -9.63 -1.97
C PHE A 517 -16.63 -8.87 -3.12
N ASP A 518 -15.88 -8.45 -4.14
CA ASP A 518 -16.39 -7.60 -5.22
C ASP A 518 -17.49 -8.25 -6.05
N ILE A 519 -17.45 -9.57 -6.24
CA ILE A 519 -18.54 -10.30 -6.90
C ILE A 519 -19.85 -10.05 -6.18
N THR A 520 -19.86 -10.19 -4.85
CA THR A 520 -21.09 -10.04 -4.05
C THR A 520 -21.59 -8.61 -4.07
N PHE A 521 -20.73 -7.63 -3.76
CA PHE A 521 -21.19 -6.25 -3.61
C PHE A 521 -21.48 -5.57 -4.95
N MET A 522 -20.82 -5.95 -6.05
CA MET A 522 -21.13 -5.40 -7.37
C MET A 522 -22.39 -6.06 -7.97
N SER A 523 -22.56 -7.37 -7.81
CA SER A 523 -23.68 -8.11 -8.44
C SER A 523 -25.02 -7.91 -7.74
N CYS A 524 -25.03 -7.36 -6.53
CA CYS A 524 -26.27 -7.04 -5.83
C CYS A 524 -26.91 -5.72 -6.28
N LEU A 525 -26.20 -4.94 -7.11
CA LEU A 525 -26.66 -3.64 -7.60
C LEU A 525 -27.57 -3.81 -8.83
N PRO A 526 -28.72 -3.12 -8.89
CA PRO A 526 -29.75 -3.40 -9.90
C PRO A 526 -29.37 -3.00 -11.34
N ASN A 527 -28.46 -2.06 -11.55
CA ASN A 527 -28.11 -1.58 -12.89
C ASN A 527 -26.69 -1.97 -13.35
N MET A 528 -25.87 -2.50 -12.45
CA MET A 528 -24.49 -2.88 -12.70
C MET A 528 -24.38 -4.11 -13.61
N ILE A 529 -23.65 -3.96 -14.72
CA ILE A 529 -23.17 -5.11 -15.49
C ILE A 529 -21.89 -5.62 -14.84
N VAL A 530 -21.82 -6.91 -14.47
CA VAL A 530 -20.64 -7.51 -13.83
C VAL A 530 -20.06 -8.60 -14.73
N MET A 531 -18.80 -8.44 -15.14
CA MET A 531 -18.09 -9.37 -16.02
C MET A 531 -16.83 -9.93 -15.35
N SER A 532 -16.45 -11.14 -15.75
CA SER A 532 -15.25 -11.82 -15.27
C SER A 532 -14.62 -12.60 -16.44
N PRO A 533 -13.47 -12.15 -16.97
CA PRO A 533 -12.82 -12.78 -18.09
C PRO A 533 -12.16 -14.09 -17.66
N SER A 534 -12.36 -15.15 -18.45
CA SER A 534 -11.75 -16.45 -18.24
C SER A 534 -10.26 -16.50 -18.65
N ASN A 535 -9.84 -15.59 -19.54
CA ASN A 535 -8.51 -15.51 -20.12
C ASN A 535 -8.18 -14.09 -20.62
N GLU A 536 -6.96 -13.89 -21.14
CA GLU A 536 -6.51 -12.59 -21.66
C GLU A 536 -7.32 -12.05 -22.86
N ASP A 537 -7.84 -12.91 -23.74
CA ASP A 537 -8.62 -12.46 -24.91
C ASP A 537 -9.99 -11.96 -24.47
N GLU A 538 -10.65 -12.70 -23.57
CA GLU A 538 -11.92 -12.26 -22.99
C GLU A 538 -11.75 -10.94 -22.22
N LEU A 539 -10.60 -10.69 -21.59
CA LEU A 539 -10.34 -9.42 -20.95
C LEU A 539 -10.30 -8.28 -21.97
N ILE A 540 -9.66 -8.47 -23.13
CA ILE A 540 -9.63 -7.48 -24.22
C ILE A 540 -11.05 -7.23 -24.75
N ASP A 541 -11.83 -8.28 -24.98
CA ASP A 541 -13.22 -8.20 -25.42
C ASP A 541 -14.13 -7.50 -24.40
N MET A 542 -13.90 -7.73 -23.10
CA MET A 542 -14.60 -7.05 -22.01
C MET A 542 -14.25 -5.56 -21.91
N VAL A 543 -13.01 -5.18 -22.19
CA VAL A 543 -12.61 -3.76 -22.29
C VAL A 543 -13.35 -3.08 -23.44
N ALA A 544 -13.41 -3.71 -24.62
CA ALA A 544 -14.18 -3.21 -25.76
C ALA A 544 -15.69 -3.12 -25.46
N THR A 545 -16.23 -4.13 -24.78
CA THR A 545 -17.62 -4.15 -24.30
C THR A 545 -17.89 -2.96 -23.37
N ALA A 546 -17.01 -2.75 -22.39
CA ALA A 546 -17.11 -1.63 -21.46
C ALA A 546 -17.02 -0.28 -22.16
N ALA A 547 -16.13 -0.12 -23.15
CA ALA A 547 -16.02 1.12 -23.94
C ALA A 547 -17.33 1.48 -24.66
N MET A 548 -18.09 0.49 -25.13
CA MET A 548 -19.36 0.67 -25.84
C MET A 548 -20.58 1.01 -24.96
N VAL A 549 -20.62 0.57 -23.70
CA VAL A 549 -21.80 0.77 -22.83
C VAL A 549 -21.92 2.23 -22.39
N GLU A 550 -22.99 2.93 -22.78
CA GLU A 550 -23.20 4.37 -22.46
C GLU A 550 -24.44 4.64 -21.57
N ASP A 551 -25.22 3.63 -21.19
CA ASP A 551 -26.53 3.81 -20.54
C ASP A 551 -26.62 3.33 -19.08
N ARG A 552 -25.55 2.69 -18.56
CA ARG A 552 -25.49 2.13 -17.19
C ARG A 552 -24.05 1.80 -16.79
N PRO A 553 -23.74 1.62 -15.49
CA PRO A 553 -22.41 1.23 -15.08
C PRO A 553 -22.08 -0.21 -15.44
N ILE A 554 -20.78 -0.46 -15.60
CA ILE A 554 -20.23 -1.77 -15.97
C ILE A 554 -18.93 -2.00 -15.23
N CYS A 555 -18.69 -3.21 -14.75
CA CYS A 555 -17.44 -3.62 -14.16
C CYS A 555 -16.92 -4.92 -14.76
N PHE A 556 -15.60 -5.05 -14.76
CA PHE A 556 -14.91 -6.30 -15.01
C PHE A 556 -13.77 -6.46 -14.00
N ARG A 557 -13.61 -7.69 -13.51
CA ARG A 557 -12.60 -8.03 -12.50
C ARG A 557 -11.53 -8.94 -13.09
N TYR A 558 -10.29 -8.81 -12.67
CA TYR A 558 -9.23 -9.74 -13.07
C TYR A 558 -8.22 -9.96 -11.94
N PRO A 559 -7.63 -11.17 -11.82
CA PRO A 559 -6.74 -11.49 -10.73
C PRO A 559 -5.37 -10.85 -10.90
N ARG A 560 -4.62 -10.77 -9.80
CA ARG A 560 -3.16 -10.53 -9.87
C ARG A 560 -2.50 -11.78 -10.46
N GLY A 561 -1.73 -11.64 -11.53
CA GLY A 561 -0.98 -12.77 -12.05
C GLY A 561 -0.51 -12.63 -13.50
N ALA A 562 0.30 -13.59 -13.91
CA ALA A 562 0.72 -13.75 -15.29
C ALA A 562 -0.44 -14.25 -16.16
N ILE A 563 -0.45 -13.82 -17.43
CA ILE A 563 -1.34 -14.39 -18.45
C ILE A 563 -0.82 -15.76 -18.91
N VAL A 564 -1.68 -16.58 -19.48
CA VAL A 564 -1.31 -17.90 -19.99
C VAL A 564 -0.49 -17.78 -21.29
N GLY A 565 -0.72 -16.72 -22.06
CA GLY A 565 0.02 -16.44 -23.31
C GLY A 565 -0.46 -17.30 -24.47
N THR A 566 -1.73 -17.67 -24.44
CA THR A 566 -2.37 -18.62 -25.35
C THR A 566 -2.72 -18.03 -26.71
N SER A 567 -2.83 -16.70 -26.82
CA SER A 567 -3.23 -16.02 -28.04
C SER A 567 -2.27 -14.87 -28.38
N GLY A 568 -1.86 -14.81 -29.65
CA GLY A 568 -0.95 -13.79 -30.15
C GLY A 568 -1.64 -12.45 -30.38
N THR A 569 -1.01 -11.36 -29.95
CA THR A 569 -1.08 -10.02 -30.58
C THR A 569 -2.45 -9.34 -30.79
N LEU A 570 -3.54 -9.77 -30.14
CA LEU A 570 -4.79 -9.01 -30.22
C LEU A 570 -4.71 -7.79 -29.30
N THR A 571 -4.85 -6.59 -29.88
CA THR A 571 -4.97 -5.31 -29.14
C THR A 571 -6.39 -4.75 -29.19
N TYR A 572 -7.23 -5.27 -30.10
CA TYR A 572 -8.61 -4.86 -30.31
C TYR A 572 -9.55 -6.01 -29.98
N GLY A 573 -10.51 -5.75 -29.11
CA GLY A 573 -11.53 -6.71 -28.69
C GLY A 573 -12.79 -6.64 -29.53
N ASN A 574 -13.53 -7.74 -29.57
CA ASN A 574 -14.89 -7.81 -30.09
C ASN A 574 -15.88 -7.68 -28.92
N PRO A 575 -16.74 -6.66 -28.90
CA PRO A 575 -17.73 -6.50 -27.83
C PRO A 575 -18.61 -7.74 -27.65
N LEU A 576 -18.69 -8.22 -26.40
CA LEU A 576 -19.45 -9.40 -26.00
C LEU A 576 -20.94 -9.09 -25.86
N GLN A 577 -21.77 -10.12 -26.05
CA GLN A 577 -23.20 -10.03 -25.77
C GLN A 577 -23.43 -10.03 -24.25
N ILE A 578 -23.99 -8.93 -23.72
CA ILE A 578 -24.30 -8.79 -22.28
C ILE A 578 -25.24 -9.91 -21.81
N GLY A 579 -24.92 -10.52 -20.66
CA GLY A 579 -25.76 -11.53 -20.01
C GLY A 579 -25.68 -12.93 -20.63
N LYS A 580 -24.65 -13.20 -21.45
CA LYS A 580 -24.45 -14.50 -22.09
C LYS A 580 -23.13 -15.13 -21.65
N GLY A 581 -23.20 -16.36 -21.14
CA GLY A 581 -22.03 -17.20 -20.89
C GLY A 581 -21.69 -18.11 -22.08
N GLU A 582 -20.52 -18.74 -22.01
CA GLU A 582 -20.02 -19.69 -23.00
C GLU A 582 -19.98 -21.12 -22.44
N ILE A 583 -20.30 -22.10 -23.28
CA ILE A 583 -20.11 -23.52 -22.98
C ILE A 583 -18.74 -23.94 -23.51
N LEU A 584 -17.77 -24.13 -22.63
CA LEU A 584 -16.41 -24.55 -23.01
C LEU A 584 -16.34 -26.04 -23.35
N VAL A 585 -17.07 -26.87 -22.61
CA VAL A 585 -17.10 -28.33 -22.78
C VAL A 585 -18.52 -28.83 -22.53
N GLU A 586 -19.08 -29.57 -23.50
CA GLU A 586 -20.38 -30.22 -23.33
C GLU A 586 -20.28 -31.44 -22.39
N GLY A 587 -21.16 -31.47 -21.39
CA GLY A 587 -21.33 -32.57 -20.45
C GLY A 587 -22.68 -33.27 -20.59
N LYS A 588 -22.95 -34.25 -19.71
CA LYS A 588 -24.23 -34.99 -19.69
C LYS A 588 -25.04 -34.76 -18.42
N GLU A 589 -24.46 -35.07 -17.26
CA GLU A 589 -25.21 -35.12 -15.98
C GLU A 589 -24.91 -33.96 -15.03
N ILE A 590 -23.71 -33.37 -15.11
CA ILE A 590 -23.22 -32.33 -14.20
C ILE A 590 -22.77 -31.14 -15.04
N ALA A 591 -23.21 -29.94 -14.65
CA ALA A 591 -22.73 -28.67 -15.19
C ALA A 591 -21.84 -27.98 -14.15
N PHE A 592 -20.59 -27.68 -14.53
CA PHE A 592 -19.72 -26.81 -13.75
C PHE A 592 -19.87 -25.39 -14.29
N LEU A 593 -20.27 -24.46 -13.42
CA LEU A 593 -20.36 -23.04 -13.75
C LEU A 593 -19.17 -22.34 -13.08
N GLY A 594 -18.30 -21.77 -13.91
CA GLY A 594 -17.15 -20.98 -13.48
C GLY A 594 -17.46 -19.49 -13.54
N TYR A 595 -17.02 -18.76 -12.52
CA TYR A 595 -16.98 -17.30 -12.49
C TYR A 595 -15.70 -16.91 -11.73
N ALA A 596 -14.76 -16.27 -12.41
CA ALA A 596 -13.39 -16.05 -11.91
C ALA A 596 -13.21 -14.71 -11.16
#